data_AF-A0A353EFX7-F1
#
_entry.id   AF-A0A353EFX7-F1
#
_cell.length_a   1.000
_cell.length_b   1.000
_cell.length_c   1.000
_cell.angle_alpha   90.00
_cell.angle_beta   90.00
_cell.angle_gamma   90.00
#
_symmetry.space_group_name_H-M   'P 1'
#
loop_
_entity.id
_entity.type
_entity.pdbx_description
1 polymer ?
#
loop_
_entity_poly.entity_id
_entity_poly.type
_entity_poly.pdbx_seq_one_letter_code
_entity_poly.pdbx_strand_id
1 'polypeptide(L)' 'WGLGLLAYTQETAEEMAGPNIKHGELTRARYLHDGRAKTITEAILWHGGEAEASRTQFEGLTESDREDLLAFLRSL' A
#
# COMPACT_ATOMS: atom_id res chain seq x y z
N TRP A 1 14.75 1.07 -1.00
CA TRP A 1 15.58 2.19 -0.52
C TRP A 1 15.06 2.62 0.84
N GLY A 2 15.93 2.60 1.87
CA GLY A 2 15.61 2.93 3.26
C GLY A 2 15.44 1.70 4.15
N LEU A 3 16.55 1.23 4.72
CA LEU A 3 16.55 0.28 5.84
C LEU A 3 16.14 1.03 7.11
N GLY A 4 15.12 0.52 7.80
CA GLY A 4 14.68 0.98 9.12
C GLY A 4 14.13 -0.21 9.90
N LEU A 5 15.00 -0.87 10.65
CA LEU A 5 14.71 -2.00 11.51
C LEU A 5 13.92 -1.53 12.74
N LEU A 6 12.64 -1.89 12.84
CA LEU A 6 11.92 -1.96 14.11
C LEU A 6 11.08 -3.23 14.12
N ALA A 7 11.46 -4.15 15.01
CA ALA A 7 10.76 -5.39 15.28
C ALA A 7 9.36 -5.09 15.82
N TYR A 8 8.33 -5.43 15.05
CA TYR A 8 6.99 -5.58 15.58
C TYR A 8 6.91 -6.99 16.17
N THR A 9 7.09 -7.10 17.49
CA THR A 9 6.75 -8.35 18.19
C THR A 9 5.26 -8.57 18.04
N GLN A 10 4.92 -9.66 17.36
CA GLN A 10 3.56 -10.12 17.14
C GLN A 10 2.86 -10.33 18.49
N GLU A 11 1.80 -9.57 18.73
CA GLU A 11 0.86 -9.87 19.81
C GLU A 11 -0.06 -11.00 19.32
N THR A 12 0.23 -12.19 19.88
CA THR A 12 -0.66 -13.34 20.12
C THR A 12 -1.50 -13.89 18.95
N ALA A 13 -0.96 -14.95 18.34
CA ALA A 13 -1.63 -15.81 17.37
C ALA A 13 -2.49 -16.94 17.99
N GLU A 14 -2.98 -16.80 19.23
CA GLU A 14 -3.54 -17.94 19.98
C GLU A 14 -4.92 -17.68 20.60
N GLU A 15 -5.86 -17.06 19.90
CA GLU A 15 -7.27 -17.26 20.25
C GLU A 15 -8.19 -16.98 19.06
N MET A 16 -8.46 -18.00 18.23
CA MET A 16 -9.72 -18.16 17.48
C MET A 16 -9.65 -19.44 16.62
N ALA A 17 -9.83 -20.60 17.26
CA ALA A 17 -10.14 -21.84 16.56
C ALA A 17 -11.64 -21.85 16.17
N GLY A 18 -11.94 -21.72 14.87
CA GLY A 18 -13.27 -21.87 14.27
C GLY A 18 -13.14 -22.05 12.74
N PRO A 19 -13.95 -22.89 12.08
CA PRO A 19 -13.50 -23.69 10.96
C PRO A 19 -13.54 -22.95 9.61
N ASN A 20 -12.65 -23.38 8.71
CA ASN A 20 -12.57 -23.04 7.29
C ASN A 20 -11.61 -21.89 6.93
N ILE A 21 -10.31 -22.12 7.18
CA ILE A 21 -9.27 -21.42 6.43
C ILE A 21 -9.37 -21.91 4.98
N LYS A 22 -10.04 -21.11 4.14
CA LYS A 22 -9.91 -21.24 2.69
C LYS A 22 -8.45 -20.94 2.36
N HIS A 23 -7.67 -21.98 2.06
CA HIS A 23 -6.26 -21.91 1.69
C HIS A 23 -6.04 -21.25 0.30
N GLY A 24 -6.81 -20.21 -0.03
CA GLY A 24 -6.83 -19.61 -1.36
C GLY A 24 -7.01 -18.09 -1.39
N GLU A 25 -6.89 -17.38 -0.26
CA GLU A 25 -7.14 -15.92 -0.21
C GLU A 25 -5.93 -15.08 0.23
N LEU A 26 -4.70 -15.37 -0.20
CA LEU A 26 -3.52 -14.64 0.33
C LEU A 26 -2.50 -14.19 -0.72
N THR A 27 -2.93 -13.80 -1.91
CA THR A 27 -2.12 -12.92 -2.77
C THR A 27 -2.97 -11.77 -3.31
N ARG A 28 -3.52 -10.94 -2.42
CA ARG A 28 -4.01 -9.62 -2.86
C ARG A 28 -2.80 -8.88 -3.44
N ALA A 29 -2.83 -8.56 -4.73
CA ALA A 29 -1.77 -7.83 -5.39
C ALA A 29 -1.42 -6.59 -4.55
N ARG A 30 -0.16 -6.50 -4.13
CA ARG A 30 0.34 -5.38 -3.34
C ARG A 30 1.20 -4.49 -4.24
N TYR A 31 1.20 -3.19 -3.96
CA TYR A 31 1.98 -2.22 -4.72
C TYR A 31 3.39 -2.10 -4.14
N LEU A 32 4.30 -1.52 -4.94
CA LEU A 32 5.74 -1.44 -4.69
C LEU A 32 6.44 -2.81 -4.73
N HIS A 33 7.77 -2.79 -4.94
CA HIS A 33 8.56 -4.01 -5.13
C HIS A 33 8.63 -4.91 -3.89
N ASP A 34 8.56 -4.34 -2.69
CA ASP A 34 8.50 -5.06 -1.42
C ASP A 34 7.06 -5.36 -0.99
N GLY A 35 6.08 -4.98 -1.82
CA GLY A 35 4.67 -5.18 -1.59
C GLY A 35 4.13 -4.40 -0.40
N ARG A 36 4.83 -3.43 0.19
CA ARG A 36 4.38 -2.84 1.48
C ARG A 36 3.08 -2.03 1.36
N ALA A 37 2.76 -1.49 0.19
CA ALA A 37 1.56 -0.67 -0.03
C ALA A 37 0.33 -1.54 -0.38
N LYS A 38 -0.80 -1.25 0.27
CA LYS A 38 -2.09 -1.93 0.06
C LYS A 38 -2.98 -1.16 -0.91
N THR A 39 -2.68 0.12 -1.15
CA THR A 39 -3.46 1.02 -2.01
C THR A 39 -2.56 1.79 -2.98
N ILE A 40 -3.16 2.30 -4.07
CA ILE A 40 -2.47 3.18 -5.03
C ILE A 40 -1.96 4.44 -4.34
N THR A 41 -2.76 5.03 -3.44
CA THR A 41 -2.37 6.22 -2.67
C THR A 41 -1.13 5.97 -1.81
N GLU A 42 -1.09 4.87 -1.06
CA GLU A 42 0.11 4.49 -0.29
C GLU A 42 1.31 4.24 -1.22
N ALA A 43 1.08 3.63 -2.39
CA ALA A 43 2.14 3.40 -3.36
C ALA A 43 2.74 4.72 -3.86
N ILE A 44 1.90 5.71 -4.18
CA ILE A 44 2.33 7.05 -4.61
C ILE A 44 3.08 7.77 -3.49
N LEU A 45 2.51 7.79 -2.28
CA LEU A 45 3.08 8.52 -1.14
C LEU A 45 4.38 7.92 -0.60
N TRP A 46 4.62 6.63 -0.81
CA TRP A 46 5.84 5.95 -0.36
C TRP A 46 6.87 5.72 -1.47
N HIS A 47 6.62 6.23 -2.68
CA HIS A 47 7.57 6.18 -3.79
C HIS A 47 8.52 7.38 -3.71
N GLY A 48 9.81 7.13 -3.60
CA GLY A 48 10.85 8.17 -3.61
C GLY A 48 11.84 7.95 -4.75
N GLY A 49 12.96 8.66 -4.69
CA GLY A 49 14.01 8.56 -5.73
C GLY A 49 13.54 9.20 -7.03
N GLU A 50 13.42 8.42 -8.10
CA GLU A 50 13.00 8.94 -9.40
C GLU A 50 11.54 9.44 -9.42
N ALA A 51 10.66 8.89 -8.58
CA ALA A 51 9.26 9.32 -8.51
C ALA A 51 9.00 10.48 -7.52
N GLU A 52 10.04 11.02 -6.89
CA GLU A 52 9.91 12.07 -5.87
C GLU A 52 9.11 13.28 -6.37
N ALA A 53 9.39 13.72 -7.60
CA ALA A 53 8.65 14.82 -8.22
C ALA A 53 7.16 14.52 -8.45
N SER A 54 6.82 13.26 -8.72
CA SER A 54 5.42 12.83 -8.87
C SER A 54 4.71 12.76 -7.52
N ARG A 55 5.41 12.28 -6.48
CA ARG A 55 4.92 12.28 -5.09
C ARG A 55 4.59 13.70 -4.63
N THR A 56 5.51 14.65 -4.81
CA THR A 56 5.30 16.05 -4.40
C THR A 56 4.14 16.70 -5.18
N GLN A 57 4.01 16.43 -6.48
CA GLN A 57 2.88 16.93 -7.25
C GLN A 57 1.55 16.38 -6.72
N PHE A 58 1.49 15.08 -6.41
CA PHE A 58 0.30 14.45 -5.84
C PHE A 58 -0.09 15.03 -4.46
N GLU A 59 0.91 15.35 -3.62
CA GLU A 59 0.68 16.02 -2.32
C GLU A 59 0.06 17.41 -2.50
N GLY A 60 0.46 18.13 -3.56
CA GLY A 60 -0.04 19.47 -3.89
C GLY A 60 -1.41 19.52 -4.59
N LEU A 61 -1.95 18.39 -5.03
CA LEU A 61 -3.27 18.34 -5.66
C LEU A 61 -4.40 18.69 -4.68
N THR A 62 -5.50 19.22 -5.20
CA THR A 62 -6.74 19.33 -4.43
C THR A 62 -7.32 17.94 -4.16
N GLU A 63 -8.29 17.85 -3.24
CA GLU A 63 -8.98 16.58 -3.00
C GLU A 63 -9.68 16.05 -4.25
N SER A 64 -10.40 16.91 -4.98
CA SER A 64 -11.07 16.55 -6.23
C SER A 64 -10.08 16.05 -7.29
N ASP A 65 -8.95 16.76 -7.48
CA ASP A 65 -7.96 16.34 -8.48
C ASP A 65 -7.32 15.00 -8.12
N ARG A 66 -7.12 14.73 -6.82
CA ARG A 66 -6.65 13.41 -6.34
C ARG A 66 -7.67 12.32 -6.64
N GLU A 67 -8.95 12.58 -6.43
CA GLU A 67 -10.01 11.62 -6.73
C GLU A 67 -10.09 11.30 -8.22
N ASP A 68 -10.03 12.31 -9.08
CA ASP A 68 -10.03 12.16 -10.53
C ASP A 68 -8.83 11.35 -11.02
N LEU A 69 -7.63 11.64 -10.50
CA LEU A 69 -6.42 10.88 -10.80
C LEU A 69 -6.54 9.43 -10.32
N LEU A 70 -7.04 9.19 -9.11
CA LEU A 70 -7.22 7.84 -8.59
C LEU A 70 -8.28 7.07 -9.37
N ALA A 71 -9.33 7.73 -9.86
CA ALA A 71 -10.34 7.14 -10.73
C ALA A 71 -9.73 6.72 -12.07
N PHE A 72 -8.92 7.59 -12.69
CA PHE A 72 -8.17 7.26 -13.89
C PHE A 72 -7.27 6.03 -13.68
N LEU A 73 -6.44 6.02 -12.63
CA LEU A 73 -5.51 4.91 -12.35
C LEU A 73 -6.22 3.57 -12.08
N ARG A 74 -7.46 3.59 -11.55
CA ARG A 74 -8.27 2.38 -11.33
C ARG A 74 -8.93 1.84 -12.60
N SER A 75 -8.92 2.60 -13.69
CA SER A 75 -9.53 2.20 -14.97
C SER A 75 -8.55 1.55 -15.95
N LEU A 76 -7.27 1.47 -15.59
CA LEU A 76 -6.21 0.81 -16.36
C LEU A 76 -6.20 -0.71 -16.10
#